data_AF-A0AB32WG05-F1
#
_entry.id   AF-A0AB32WG05-F1
#
_cell.length_a   1.000
_cell.length_b   1.000
_cell.length_c   1.000
_cell.angle_alpha   90.00
_cell.angle_beta   90.00
_cell.angle_gamma   90.00
#
_symmetry.space_group_name_H-M   'P 1'
#
loop_
_entity.id
_entity.type
_entity.pdbx_description
1 polymer ?
#
loop_
_entity_poly.entity_id
_entity_poly.type
_entity_poly.pdbx_seq_one_letter_code
_entity_poly.pdbx_strand_id
1 'polypeptide(L)'
;MAVVHHGGAGTTAAGLKAACPTTIVPFFGDQPFWGERVHSRGVGPAPIPVEEFSLEKLVAAIKFMLDPEVKRRAVELAEAMAGEDGVAGAVNAFYKQFPGKKSKDESKAAPTPSGVFSIRRCFGRT
;
A
#
# COMPACT_ATOMS: atom_id res chain seq x y z
N MET A 1 5.02 5.32 -21.65
CA MET A 1 5.83 4.19 -21.12
C MET A 1 4.88 3.10 -20.67
N ALA A 2 5.20 1.84 -20.95
CA ALA A 2 4.39 0.67 -20.64
C ALA A 2 5.32 -0.45 -20.15
N VAL A 3 4.79 -1.41 -19.39
CA VAL A 3 5.58 -2.50 -18.77
C VAL A 3 5.04 -3.86 -19.21
N VAL A 4 5.93 -4.78 -19.56
CA VAL A 4 5.61 -6.19 -19.77
C VAL A 4 6.45 -6.99 -18.79
N HIS A 5 5.82 -7.83 -17.97
CA HIS A 5 6.52 -8.66 -16.99
C HIS A 5 5.70 -9.89 -16.59
N HIS A 6 6.31 -10.79 -15.82
CA HIS A 6 5.69 -12.04 -15.40
C HIS A 6 4.54 -11.93 -14.35
N GLY A 7 4.26 -10.76 -13.78
CA GLY A 7 3.16 -10.60 -12.81
C GLY A 7 3.48 -10.71 -11.32
N GLY A 8 4.76 -10.68 -10.90
CA GLY A 8 5.08 -10.61 -9.46
C GLY A 8 4.51 -9.35 -8.79
N ALA A 9 3.90 -9.50 -7.59
CA ALA A 9 3.17 -8.45 -6.87
C ALA A 9 3.92 -7.11 -6.78
N GLY A 10 5.20 -7.14 -6.41
CA GLY A 10 6.03 -5.94 -6.27
C GLY A 10 6.27 -5.20 -7.58
N THR A 11 6.55 -5.93 -8.67
CA THR A 11 6.73 -5.34 -10.00
C THR A 11 5.42 -4.77 -10.53
N THR A 12 4.31 -5.49 -10.32
CA THR A 12 2.97 -4.99 -10.66
C THR A 12 2.71 -3.67 -9.95
N ALA A 13 2.88 -3.63 -8.62
CA ALA A 13 2.67 -2.44 -7.82
C ALA A 13 3.59 -1.28 -8.25
N ALA A 14 4.87 -1.55 -8.54
CA ALA A 14 5.81 -0.53 -9.00
C ALA A 14 5.43 0.07 -10.36
N GLY A 15 5.06 -0.76 -11.34
CA GLY A 15 4.61 -0.31 -12.65
C GLY A 15 3.35 0.57 -12.57
N LEU A 16 2.37 0.12 -11.76
CA LEU A 16 1.13 0.86 -11.55
C LEU A 16 1.36 2.18 -10.80
N LYS A 17 2.20 2.21 -9.76
CA LYS A 17 2.58 3.46 -9.07
C LYS A 17 3.30 4.45 -9.98
N ALA A 18 4.05 3.95 -10.97
CA ALA A 18 4.67 4.79 -12.00
C ALA A 18 3.68 5.21 -13.12
N ALA A 19 2.38 5.00 -12.91
CA ALA A 19 1.31 5.23 -13.87
C ALA A 19 1.54 4.55 -15.23
N CYS A 20 2.26 3.41 -15.27
CA CYS A 20 2.52 2.69 -16.50
C CYS A 20 1.44 1.63 -16.75
N PRO A 21 0.72 1.69 -17.88
CA PRO A 21 -0.03 0.54 -18.36
C PRO A 21 0.85 -0.71 -18.37
N THR A 22 0.27 -1.83 -17.96
CA THR A 22 1.02 -3.05 -17.64
C THR A 22 0.38 -4.27 -18.30
N THR A 23 1.17 -5.12 -18.93
CA THR A 23 0.75 -6.45 -19.41
C THR A 23 1.49 -7.52 -18.61
N ILE A 24 0.75 -8.53 -18.17
CA ILE A 24 1.27 -9.64 -17.39
C ILE A 24 1.30 -10.93 -18.22
N VAL A 25 2.45 -11.61 -18.20
CA VAL A 25 2.68 -12.93 -18.81
C VAL A 25 2.92 -13.95 -17.69
N PRO A 26 1.86 -14.52 -17.08
CA PRO A 26 2.02 -15.33 -15.89
C PRO A 26 2.58 -16.72 -16.19
N PHE A 27 3.35 -17.24 -15.24
CA PHE A 27 3.90 -18.59 -15.21
C PHE A 27 3.26 -19.43 -14.09
N PHE A 28 3.23 -18.93 -12.84
CA PHE A 28 2.68 -19.66 -11.69
C PHE A 28 2.38 -18.76 -10.48
N GLY A 29 1.82 -19.35 -9.43
CA GLY A 29 1.61 -18.68 -8.14
C GLY A 29 0.50 -17.64 -8.19
N ASP A 30 0.77 -16.45 -7.66
CA ASP A 30 -0.17 -15.32 -7.65
C ASP A 30 -0.14 -14.47 -8.93
N GLN A 31 0.71 -14.81 -9.89
CA GLN A 31 0.87 -14.04 -11.13
C GLN A 31 -0.42 -13.94 -11.96
N PRO A 32 -1.21 -15.02 -12.16
CA PRO A 32 -2.50 -14.92 -12.86
C PRO A 32 -3.48 -13.99 -12.14
N PHE A 33 -3.48 -14.00 -10.81
CA PHE A 33 -4.31 -13.10 -10.01
C PHE A 33 -3.96 -11.63 -10.29
N TRP A 34 -2.67 -11.28 -10.29
CA TRP A 34 -2.25 -9.91 -10.61
C TRP A 34 -2.56 -9.52 -12.05
N GLY A 35 -2.41 -10.45 -13.00
CA GLY A 35 -2.85 -10.28 -14.39
C GLY A 35 -4.33 -9.89 -14.48
N GLU A 36 -5.18 -10.63 -13.77
CA GLU A 36 -6.62 -10.37 -13.71
C GLU A 36 -6.95 -9.04 -13.00
N ARG A 37 -6.21 -8.66 -11.95
CA ARG A 37 -6.38 -7.35 -11.29
C ARG A 37 -6.06 -6.19 -12.22
N VAL A 38 -4.98 -6.31 -12.99
CA VAL A 38 -4.57 -5.31 -13.99
C VAL A 38 -5.63 -5.20 -15.10
N HIS A 39 -6.11 -6.34 -15.61
CA HIS A 39 -7.13 -6.38 -16.65
C HIS A 39 -8.47 -5.79 -16.19
N SER A 40 -8.99 -6.24 -15.04
CA SER A 40 -10.27 -5.78 -14.49
C SER A 40 -10.28 -4.29 -14.14
N ARG A 41 -9.13 -3.69 -13.82
CA ARG A 41 -8.97 -2.24 -13.64
C ARG A 41 -8.81 -1.48 -14.96
N GLY A 42 -8.71 -2.17 -16.10
CA GLY A 42 -8.58 -1.57 -17.41
C GLY A 42 -7.25 -0.84 -17.66
N VAL A 43 -6.21 -1.17 -16.88
CA VAL A 43 -4.86 -0.60 -16.99
C VAL A 43 -3.88 -1.53 -17.72
N GLY A 44 -4.43 -2.60 -18.31
CA GLY A 44 -3.75 -3.57 -19.15
C GLY A 44 -4.75 -4.49 -19.85
N PRO A 45 -4.31 -5.22 -20.89
CA PRO A 45 -5.11 -6.24 -21.53
C PRO A 45 -5.27 -7.47 -20.62
N ALA A 46 -6.06 -8.45 -21.06
CA ALA A 46 -6.09 -9.76 -20.40
C ALA A 46 -4.67 -10.35 -20.32
N PRO A 47 -4.30 -11.04 -19.22
CA PRO A 47 -3.00 -11.67 -19.10
C PRO A 47 -2.78 -12.68 -20.22
N ILE A 48 -1.52 -12.83 -20.64
CA ILE A 48 -1.14 -13.78 -21.70
C ILE A 48 -0.44 -14.95 -21.02
N PRO A 49 -1.11 -16.08 -20.73
CA PRO A 49 -0.43 -17.26 -20.18
C PRO A 49 0.80 -17.61 -21.01
N VAL A 50 1.89 -17.99 -20.35
CA VAL A 50 3.17 -18.22 -21.04
C VAL A 50 3.05 -19.28 -22.14
N GLU A 51 2.20 -20.29 -21.94
CA GLU A 51 1.94 -21.38 -22.91
C GLU A 51 1.27 -20.87 -24.18
N GLU A 52 0.56 -19.74 -24.09
CA GLU A 52 -0.13 -19.14 -25.23
C GLU A 52 0.56 -17.87 -25.74
N PHE A 53 1.76 -17.56 -25.23
CA PHE A 53 2.49 -16.35 -25.59
C PHE A 53 2.92 -16.40 -27.06
N SER A 54 2.60 -15.35 -27.80
CA SER A 54 2.96 -15.20 -29.20
C SER A 54 3.30 -13.75 -29.53
N LEU A 55 3.97 -13.54 -30.66
CA LEU A 55 4.29 -12.21 -31.16
C LEU A 55 3.01 -11.38 -31.36
N GLU A 56 1.98 -11.99 -31.93
CA GLU A 56 0.70 -11.34 -32.23
C GLU A 56 0.02 -10.86 -30.95
N LYS A 57 -0.01 -11.70 -29.90
CA LYS A 57 -0.57 -11.32 -28.60
C LYS A 57 0.25 -10.22 -27.92
N LEU A 58 1.57 -10.29 -27.98
CA LEU A 58 2.43 -9.24 -27.43
C LEU A 58 2.20 -7.91 -28.15
N VAL A 59 2.14 -7.91 -29.48
CA VAL A 59 1.88 -6.70 -30.28
C VAL A 59 0.50 -6.14 -29.96
N ALA A 60 -0.53 -6.97 -29.86
CA ALA A 60 -1.88 -6.54 -29.48
C ALA A 60 -1.89 -5.92 -28.07
N ALA A 61 -1.20 -6.53 -27.13
CA ALA A 61 -1.07 -6.03 -25.76
C ALA A 61 -0.35 -4.68 -25.70
N ILE A 62 0.75 -4.50 -26.45
CA ILE A 62 1.45 -3.22 -26.54
C ILE A 62 0.53 -2.16 -27.15
N LYS A 63 -0.17 -2.47 -28.25
CA LYS A 63 -1.13 -1.54 -28.86
C LYS A 63 -2.22 -1.10 -27.89
N PHE A 64 -2.78 -2.04 -27.13
CA PHE A 64 -3.76 -1.73 -26.08
C PHE A 64 -3.18 -0.76 -25.04
N MET A 65 -1.96 -1.03 -24.55
CA MET A 65 -1.30 -0.18 -23.55
C MET A 65 -0.89 1.21 -24.06
N LEU A 66 -0.78 1.39 -25.38
CA LEU A 66 -0.49 2.68 -26.01
C LEU A 66 -1.75 3.54 -26.22
N ASP A 67 -2.95 2.98 -26.00
CA ASP A 67 -4.18 3.75 -26.05
C ASP A 67 -4.17 4.87 -24.98
N PRO A 68 -4.40 6.14 -25.35
CA PRO A 68 -4.45 7.25 -24.41
C PRO A 68 -5.42 7.04 -23.24
N GLU A 69 -6.54 6.36 -23.46
CA GLU A 69 -7.53 6.08 -22.42
C GLU A 69 -7.00 5.08 -21.38
N VAL A 70 -6.24 4.07 -21.82
CA VAL A 70 -5.59 3.11 -20.90
C VAL A 70 -4.52 3.83 -20.08
N LYS A 71 -3.77 4.75 -20.70
CA LYS A 71 -2.80 5.59 -19.99
C LYS A 71 -3.49 6.51 -18.97
N ARG A 72 -4.63 7.10 -19.31
CA ARG A 72 -5.43 7.93 -18.39
C ARG A 72 -5.85 7.15 -17.15
N ARG A 73 -6.40 5.95 -17.31
CA ARG A 73 -6.77 5.07 -16.18
C ARG A 73 -5.58 4.66 -15.32
N ALA A 74 -4.41 4.42 -15.93
CA ALA A 74 -3.20 4.10 -15.19
C ALA A 74 -2.73 5.29 -14.32
N VAL A 75 -2.91 6.53 -14.78
CA VAL A 75 -2.66 7.74 -13.98
C VAL A 75 -3.64 7.84 -12.81
N GLU A 76 -4.94 7.68 -13.07
CA GLU A 76 -5.96 7.70 -12.01
C GLU A 76 -5.71 6.65 -10.92
N LEU A 77 -5.32 5.43 -11.33
CA LEU A 77 -4.98 4.38 -10.38
C LEU A 77 -3.71 4.72 -9.58
N ALA A 78 -2.69 5.28 -10.22
CA ALA A 78 -1.47 5.70 -9.54
C ALA A 78 -1.74 6.78 -8.49
N GLU A 79 -2.59 7.76 -8.82
CA GLU A 79 -3.03 8.80 -7.89
C GLU A 79 -3.80 8.22 -6.70
N ALA A 80 -4.70 7.27 -6.95
CA ALA A 80 -5.40 6.56 -5.88
C ALA A 80 -4.42 5.82 -4.95
N MET A 81 -3.43 5.13 -5.52
CA MET A 81 -2.39 4.42 -4.76
C MET A 81 -1.45 5.38 -3.99
N ALA A 82 -1.25 6.61 -4.46
CA ALA A 82 -0.40 7.60 -3.80
C ALA A 82 -0.96 8.06 -2.46
N GLY A 83 -2.28 7.97 -2.26
CA GLY A 83 -2.95 8.25 -0.99
C GLY A 83 -2.82 7.15 0.06
N GLU A 84 -2.22 6.00 -0.26
CA GLU A 84 -2.13 4.84 0.63
C GLU A 84 -0.79 4.77 1.37
N ASP A 85 -0.84 4.59 2.70
CA ASP A 85 0.30 4.13 3.50
C ASP A 85 0.07 2.68 3.96
N GLY A 86 0.46 1.75 3.10
CA GLY A 86 0.33 0.31 3.38
C GLY A 86 1.23 -0.15 4.54
N VAL A 87 2.36 0.52 4.80
CA VAL A 87 3.28 0.13 5.88
C VAL A 87 2.67 0.48 7.23
N ALA A 88 2.21 1.73 7.40
CA ALA A 88 1.51 2.14 8.62
C ALA A 88 0.24 1.30 8.83
N GLY A 89 -0.52 1.04 7.76
CA GLY A 89 -1.69 0.15 7.81
C GLY A 89 -1.36 -1.24 8.33
N ALA A 90 -0.30 -1.87 7.82
CA ALA A 90 0.14 -3.19 8.25
C ALA A 90 0.62 -3.19 9.71
N VAL A 91 1.40 -2.19 10.13
CA VAL A 91 1.88 -2.04 11.51
C VAL A 91 0.71 -1.88 12.49
N ASN A 92 -0.26 -1.02 12.15
CA ASN A 92 -1.45 -0.83 12.97
C ASN A 92 -2.29 -2.11 13.07
N ALA A 93 -2.47 -2.82 11.96
CA ALA A 93 -3.16 -4.10 11.95
C ALA A 93 -2.44 -5.15 12.82
N PHE A 94 -1.11 -5.22 12.76
CA PHE A 94 -0.31 -6.10 13.59
C PHE A 94 -0.50 -5.79 15.08
N TYR A 95 -0.33 -4.54 15.52
CA TYR A 95 -0.49 -4.17 16.93
C TYR A 95 -1.92 -4.34 17.46
N LYS A 96 -2.93 -4.24 16.60
CA LYS A 96 -4.32 -4.54 16.97
C LYS A 96 -4.52 -6.03 17.32
N GLN A 97 -3.81 -6.92 16.64
CA GLN A 97 -3.94 -8.38 16.81
C GLN A 97 -2.90 -8.96 17.78
N PHE A 98 -1.81 -8.24 18.04
CA PHE A 98 -0.77 -8.69 18.94
C PHE A 98 -1.13 -8.31 20.39
N PRO A 99 -1.52 -9.26 21.26
CA PRO A 99 -1.80 -8.95 22.66
C PRO A 99 -0.51 -8.50 23.33
N GLY A 100 -0.37 -7.20 23.58
CA GLY A 100 0.72 -6.67 24.37
C GLY A 100 0.74 -7.33 25.75
N LYS A 101 1.92 -7.74 26.23
CA LYS A 101 2.12 -7.95 27.67
C LYS A 101 1.70 -6.65 28.35
N LYS A 102 0.64 -6.68 29.15
CA LYS A 102 0.39 -5.62 30.15
C LYS A 102 1.69 -5.48 30.93
N SER A 103 2.39 -4.36 30.82
CA SER A 103 3.49 -4.07 31.73
C SER A 103 2.91 -4.06 33.14
N LYS A 104 3.30 -5.05 33.95
CA LYS A 104 3.15 -4.96 35.40
C LYS A 104 4.16 -3.93 35.89
N ASP A 105 3.92 -2.65 35.64
CA ASP A 105 4.67 -1.54 36.24
C ASP A 105 3.81 -0.27 36.24
N GLU A 106 2.56 -0.39 36.67
CA GLU A 106 1.78 0.72 37.23
C GLU A 106 1.24 0.27 38.59
N SER A 107 2.12 -0.10 39.50
CA SER A 107 1.76 -0.21 40.92
C SER A 107 2.99 0.03 41.79
N LYS A 108 3.34 1.30 41.91
CA LYS A 108 3.88 1.92 43.14
C LYS A 108 3.87 3.44 42.96
N ALA A 109 2.68 4.03 43.04
CA ALA A 109 2.58 5.41 43.51
C ALA A 109 3.16 5.44 44.93
N ALA A 110 4.24 6.20 45.13
CA ALA A 110 4.78 6.44 46.46
C ALA A 110 3.74 7.25 47.28
N PRO A 111 3.56 6.97 48.58
CA PRO A 111 2.63 7.74 49.39
C PRO A 111 3.18 9.16 49.59
N THR A 112 2.39 10.16 49.23
CA THR A 112 2.60 11.55 49.61
C THR A 112 2.50 11.69 51.13
N PRO A 113 3.51 12.23 51.84
CA PRO A 113 3.34 12.58 53.24
C PRO A 113 2.47 13.83 53.34
N SER A 114 1.37 13.69 54.08
CA SER A 114 0.53 14.78 54.55
C SER A 114 1.27 15.58 55.63
N GLY A 115 1.31 16.90 55.48
CA GLY A 115 1.88 17.81 56.47
C GLY A 115 1.41 19.23 56.21
N VAL A 116 0.41 19.67 56.99
CA VAL A 116 -0.16 21.02 56.95
C VAL A 116 0.71 21.97 57.79
N PHE A 117 0.68 23.26 57.39
CA PHE A 117 1.09 24.51 58.08
C PHE A 117 2.51 25.07 57.85
N SER A 118 2.58 26.19 57.11
CA SER A 118 2.71 27.51 57.74
C SER A 118 2.43 28.67 56.76
N ILE A 119 1.72 29.69 57.25
CA ILE A 119 1.23 30.89 56.58
C ILE A 119 2.30 31.98 56.59
N ARG A 120 2.63 32.58 55.43
CA ARG A 120 2.99 34.01 55.23
C ARG A 120 3.31 34.24 53.74
N ARG A 121 2.45 34.90 52.95
CA ARG A 121 2.20 36.36 52.81
C ARG A 121 3.26 37.07 51.96
N CYS A 122 2.76 37.87 51.00
CA CYS A 122 3.45 38.79 50.07
C CYS A 122 3.91 38.10 48.76
N PHE A 123 3.39 38.42 47.56
CA PHE A 123 3.14 39.74 46.97
C PHE A 123 1.97 39.70 45.98
N GLY A 124 1.09 40.69 46.09
CA GLY A 124 0.35 41.22 44.96
C GLY A 124 0.58 42.74 44.93
N ARG A 125 0.78 43.30 43.73
CA ARG A 125 0.40 44.67 43.37
C ARG A 125 0.60 44.89 41.86
N THR A 126 -0.51 45.27 41.24
CA THR A 126 -0.74 46.17 40.09
C THR A 126 0.11 45.99 38.84
#